data_AF-A0A0P7HFD1-F1
#
_entry.id   AF-A0A0P7HFD1-F1
#
_cell.length_a   1.000
_cell.length_b   1.000
_cell.length_c   1.000
_cell.angle_alpha   90.00
_cell.angle_beta   90.00
_cell.angle_gamma   90.00
#
_symmetry.space_group_name_H-M   'P 1'
#
loop_
_entity.id
_entity.type
_entity.pdbx_description
1 polymer ?
#
loop_
_entity_poly.entity_id
_entity_poly.type
_entity_poly.pdbx_seq_one_letter_code
_entity_poly.pdbx_strand_id
1 'polypeptide(L)'
;MARPTILDRFRPVGAPGPSGPAGVPSADHEGTDAELLPVFAALKPDVDAARQQTEDAAGQARRQLAEARRQADAEVSQARLDSGAVRAKAAEEVTQQAAAREKELLTQAQNRAEQIRGAARGRIPRLAAEIAGSIVSEYLDGPGSHAGNPEHRTENL
;
A
#
# COMPACT_ATOMS: atom_id res chain seq x y z
N MET A 1 -66.37 -73.00 -69.02
CA MET A 1 -65.80 -71.70 -68.62
C MET A 1 -64.75 -71.95 -67.54
N ALA A 2 -63.47 -71.75 -67.83
CA ALA A 2 -62.37 -72.03 -66.91
C ALA A 2 -62.27 -70.90 -65.87
N ARG A 3 -62.15 -71.26 -64.58
CA ARG A 3 -62.01 -70.31 -63.47
C ARG A 3 -60.58 -69.72 -63.47
N PRO A 4 -60.41 -68.40 -63.33
CA PRO A 4 -59.08 -67.79 -63.29
C PRO A 4 -58.30 -68.30 -62.07
N THR A 5 -57.04 -68.68 -62.29
CA THR A 5 -56.19 -69.29 -61.25
C THR A 5 -55.23 -68.25 -60.68
N ILE A 6 -54.75 -68.45 -59.44
CA ILE A 6 -53.76 -67.56 -58.80
C ILE A 6 -52.49 -67.36 -59.65
N LEU A 7 -52.17 -68.34 -60.51
CA LEU A 7 -50.99 -68.33 -61.37
C LEU A 7 -51.11 -67.33 -62.55
N ASP A 8 -52.32 -66.88 -62.91
CA ASP A 8 -52.50 -65.83 -63.92
C ASP A 8 -51.99 -64.47 -63.44
N ARG A 9 -51.81 -64.27 -62.13
CA ARG A 9 -51.25 -63.03 -61.55
C ARG A 9 -49.73 -62.92 -61.69
N PHE A 10 -49.05 -64.00 -62.05
CA PHE A 10 -47.60 -64.04 -62.24
C PHE A 10 -47.19 -63.99 -63.72
N ARG A 11 -48.13 -63.72 -64.63
CA ARG A 11 -47.74 -63.37 -66.00
C ARG A 11 -46.93 -62.08 -65.94
N PRO A 12 -45.70 -62.06 -66.49
CA PRO A 12 -44.90 -60.85 -66.51
C PRO A 12 -45.67 -59.78 -67.29
N VAL A 13 -46.15 -58.76 -66.57
CA VAL A 13 -46.57 -57.51 -67.18
C VAL A 13 -45.32 -56.96 -67.86
N GLY A 14 -45.41 -56.66 -69.16
CA GLY A 14 -44.26 -56.25 -69.97
C GLY A 14 -43.44 -55.14 -69.30
N ALA A 15 -42.17 -55.02 -69.71
CA ALA A 15 -41.23 -54.07 -69.12
C ALA A 15 -41.89 -52.69 -68.96
N PRO A 16 -41.76 -52.02 -67.79
CA PRO A 16 -42.31 -50.70 -67.58
C PRO A 16 -41.85 -49.78 -68.71
N GLY A 17 -42.78 -48.99 -69.26
CA GLY A 17 -42.48 -48.01 -70.30
C GLY A 17 -41.39 -47.03 -69.85
N PRO A 18 -40.70 -46.35 -70.79
CA PRO A 18 -39.63 -45.41 -70.45
C PRO A 18 -40.13 -44.38 -69.43
N SER A 19 -39.32 -44.09 -68.42
CA SER A 19 -39.60 -43.04 -67.45
C SER A 19 -39.92 -41.74 -68.20
N GLY A 20 -41.11 -41.17 -67.97
CA GLY A 20 -41.45 -39.85 -68.49
C GLY A 20 -40.43 -38.81 -68.00
N PRO A 21 -40.27 -37.67 -68.70
CA PRO A 21 -39.38 -36.61 -68.25
C PRO A 21 -39.71 -36.27 -66.80
N ALA A 22 -38.71 -36.33 -65.93
CA ALA A 22 -38.87 -35.96 -64.53
C ALA A 22 -39.38 -34.51 -64.49
N GLY A 23 -40.66 -34.35 -64.15
CA GLY A 23 -41.26 -33.04 -63.91
C GLY A 23 -40.71 -32.50 -62.60
N VAL A 24 -39.47 -32.04 -62.61
CA VAL A 24 -38.93 -31.22 -61.54
C VAL A 24 -39.63 -29.86 -61.69
N PRO A 25 -40.43 -29.40 -60.71
CA PRO A 25 -41.02 -28.08 -60.79
C PRO A 25 -39.89 -27.06 -60.84
N SER A 26 -39.68 -26.44 -62.00
CA SER A 26 -38.79 -25.30 -62.20
C SER A 26 -39.46 -23.98 -61.75
N ALA A 27 -40.22 -24.05 -60.65
CA ALA A 27 -40.97 -22.92 -60.14
C ALA A 27 -40.24 -22.31 -58.93
N ASP A 28 -39.77 -21.09 -59.17
CA ASP A 28 -39.50 -20.03 -58.22
C ASP A 28 -38.46 -20.31 -57.13
N HIS A 29 -37.20 -20.12 -57.52
CA HIS A 29 -36.14 -19.80 -56.56
C HIS A 29 -36.38 -18.36 -56.09
N GLU A 30 -37.31 -18.18 -55.15
CA GLU A 30 -37.29 -17.00 -54.30
C GLU A 30 -35.84 -16.87 -53.80
N GLY A 31 -35.16 -15.80 -54.23
CA GLY A 31 -33.73 -15.65 -53.99
C GLY A 31 -33.41 -15.62 -52.50
N THR A 32 -32.14 -15.78 -52.14
CA THR A 32 -31.66 -15.82 -50.74
C THR A 32 -32.25 -14.72 -49.85
N ASP A 33 -32.55 -13.54 -50.40
CA ASP A 33 -33.19 -12.45 -49.68
C ASP A 33 -34.62 -12.78 -49.19
N ALA A 34 -35.43 -13.46 -50.01
CA ALA A 34 -36.78 -13.87 -49.64
C ALA A 34 -36.78 -14.94 -48.53
N GLU A 35 -35.77 -15.80 -48.50
CA GLU A 35 -35.58 -16.81 -47.45
C GLU A 35 -35.05 -16.19 -46.14
N LEU A 36 -34.13 -15.21 -46.22
CA LEU A 36 -33.45 -14.66 -45.04
C LEU A 36 -34.18 -13.48 -44.38
N LEU A 37 -34.97 -12.70 -45.13
CA LEU A 37 -35.70 -11.55 -44.59
C LEU A 37 -36.60 -11.90 -43.40
N PRO A 38 -37.40 -13.00 -43.43
CA PRO A 38 -38.21 -13.41 -42.28
C PRO A 38 -37.35 -13.78 -41.06
N VAL A 39 -36.19 -14.39 -41.26
CA VAL A 39 -35.26 -14.75 -40.18
C VAL A 39 -34.67 -13.50 -39.53
N PHE A 40 -34.23 -12.52 -40.32
CA PHE A 40 -33.72 -11.25 -39.78
C PHE A 40 -34.83 -10.42 -39.12
N ALA A 41 -36.05 -10.45 -39.65
CA ALA A 41 -37.20 -9.81 -39.02
C ALA A 41 -37.50 -10.44 -37.65
N ALA A 42 -37.40 -11.77 -37.53
CA ALA A 42 -37.58 -12.47 -36.26
C ALA A 42 -36.45 -12.18 -35.25
N LEU A 43 -35.20 -11.98 -35.71
CA LEU A 43 -34.05 -11.65 -34.86
C LEU A 43 -33.96 -10.18 -34.45
N LYS A 44 -34.61 -9.27 -35.18
CA LYS A 44 -34.51 -7.83 -34.94
C LYS A 44 -34.86 -7.42 -33.49
N PRO A 45 -35.94 -7.92 -32.86
CA PRO A 45 -36.25 -7.60 -31.47
C PRO A 45 -35.14 -8.01 -30.49
N ASP A 46 -34.51 -9.17 -30.72
CA ASP A 46 -33.43 -9.66 -29.86
C ASP A 46 -32.17 -8.80 -29.99
N VAL A 47 -31.84 -8.35 -31.21
CA VAL A 47 -30.72 -7.43 -31.45
C VAL A 47 -30.96 -6.08 -30.79
N ASP A 48 -32.18 -5.55 -30.93
CA ASP A 48 -32.57 -4.27 -30.31
C ASP A 48 -32.55 -4.38 -28.77
N ALA A 49 -33.02 -5.50 -28.20
CA ALA A 49 -32.97 -5.77 -26.77
C ALA A 49 -31.53 -5.92 -26.25
N ALA A 50 -30.68 -6.66 -26.95
CA ALA A 50 -29.28 -6.83 -26.59
C ALA A 50 -28.55 -5.49 -26.60
N ARG A 51 -28.81 -4.65 -27.62
CA ARG A 51 -28.26 -3.30 -27.70
C ARG A 51 -28.69 -2.47 -26.49
N GLN A 52 -29.99 -2.42 -26.18
CA GLN A 52 -30.50 -1.68 -25.03
C GLN A 52 -29.85 -2.14 -23.73
N GLN A 53 -29.74 -3.45 -23.52
CA GLN A 53 -29.10 -4.02 -22.34
C GLN A 53 -27.63 -3.61 -22.22
N THR A 54 -26.89 -3.58 -23.34
CA THR A 54 -25.48 -3.14 -23.33
C THR A 54 -25.33 -1.65 -23.02
N GLU A 55 -26.22 -0.80 -23.56
CA GLU A 55 -26.23 0.64 -23.30
C GLU A 55 -26.57 0.93 -21.83
N ASP A 56 -27.56 0.22 -21.27
CA ASP A 56 -27.95 0.31 -19.88
C ASP A 56 -26.85 -0.14 -18.93
N ALA A 57 -26.22 -1.29 -19.22
CA ALA A 57 -25.08 -1.80 -18.44
C ALA A 57 -23.90 -0.83 -18.47
N ALA A 58 -23.58 -0.26 -19.63
CA ALA A 58 -22.53 0.76 -19.75
C ALA A 58 -22.88 2.02 -18.95
N GLY A 59 -24.15 2.46 -18.97
CA GLY A 59 -24.65 3.57 -18.16
C GLY A 59 -24.54 3.30 -16.66
N GLN A 60 -24.92 2.10 -16.20
CA GLN A 60 -24.80 1.68 -14.81
C GLN A 60 -23.34 1.65 -14.35
N ALA A 61 -22.45 1.06 -15.14
CA ALA A 61 -21.02 0.99 -14.84
C ALA A 61 -20.39 2.39 -14.70
N ARG A 62 -20.75 3.33 -15.59
CA ARG A 62 -20.30 4.73 -15.50
C ARG A 62 -20.77 5.40 -14.21
N ARG A 63 -22.03 5.19 -13.81
CA ARG A 63 -22.58 5.75 -12.57
C ARG A 63 -21.87 5.18 -11.34
N GLN A 64 -21.70 3.86 -11.27
CA GLN A 64 -20.99 3.20 -10.17
C GLN A 64 -19.55 3.69 -10.07
N LEU A 65 -18.84 3.80 -11.18
CA LEU A 65 -17.46 4.31 -11.19
C LEU A 65 -17.39 5.77 -10.70
N ALA A 66 -18.32 6.62 -11.12
CA ALA A 66 -18.38 8.00 -10.68
C ALA A 66 -18.67 8.11 -9.17
N GLU A 67 -19.55 7.25 -8.64
CA GLU A 67 -19.85 7.18 -7.21
C GLU A 67 -18.67 6.66 -6.39
N ALA A 68 -18.04 5.57 -6.83
CA ALA A 68 -16.84 5.02 -6.18
C ALA A 68 -15.70 6.05 -6.12
N ARG A 69 -15.51 6.85 -7.19
CA ARG A 69 -14.51 7.93 -7.20
C ARG A 69 -14.84 9.03 -6.19
N ARG A 70 -16.10 9.49 -6.15
CA ARG A 70 -16.52 10.49 -5.15
C ARG A 70 -16.31 9.99 -3.72
N GLN A 71 -16.63 8.73 -3.46
CA GLN A 71 -16.43 8.12 -2.16
C GLN A 71 -14.94 8.05 -1.79
N ALA A 72 -14.09 7.59 -2.71
CA ALA A 72 -12.65 7.55 -2.50
C ALA A 72 -12.05 8.95 -2.24
N ASP A 73 -12.49 9.97 -2.99
CA ASP A 73 -12.05 11.35 -2.80
C ASP A 73 -12.46 11.90 -1.42
N ALA A 74 -13.67 11.54 -0.96
CA ALA A 74 -14.15 11.91 0.37
C ALA A 74 -13.32 11.24 1.48
N GLU A 75 -13.02 9.95 1.36
CA GLU A 75 -12.19 9.20 2.31
C GLU A 75 -10.77 9.75 2.38
N VAL A 76 -10.14 10.02 1.23
CA VAL A 76 -8.80 10.62 1.18
C VAL A 76 -8.80 12.03 1.80
N SER A 77 -9.85 12.81 1.55
CA SER A 77 -9.97 14.15 2.13
C SER A 77 -10.13 14.08 3.66
N GLN A 78 -10.96 13.17 4.15
CA GLN A 78 -11.14 12.95 5.59
C GLN A 78 -9.83 12.49 6.24
N ALA A 79 -9.13 11.51 5.64
CA ALA A 79 -7.85 11.03 6.13
C ALA A 79 -6.79 12.15 6.19
N ARG A 80 -6.79 13.09 5.23
CA ARG A 80 -5.90 14.26 5.26
C ARG A 80 -6.21 15.18 6.43
N LEU A 81 -7.48 15.46 6.71
CA LEU A 81 -7.91 16.26 7.87
C LEU A 81 -7.48 15.59 9.17
N ASP A 82 -7.76 14.29 9.32
CA ASP A 82 -7.43 13.53 10.53
C ASP A 82 -5.91 13.44 10.74
N SER A 83 -5.13 13.30 9.66
CA SER A 83 -3.67 13.26 9.73
C SER A 83 -3.06 14.53 10.35
N GLY A 84 -3.70 15.69 10.15
CA GLY A 84 -3.28 16.95 10.76
C GLY A 84 -3.42 16.92 12.27
N ALA A 85 -4.58 16.47 12.76
CA ALA A 85 -4.86 16.32 14.18
C ALA A 85 -3.93 15.30 14.84
N VAL A 86 -3.70 14.15 14.20
CA VAL A 86 -2.78 13.12 14.69
C VAL A 86 -1.35 13.64 14.81
N ARG A 87 -0.84 14.35 13.78
CA ARG A 87 0.50 14.94 13.83
C ARG A 87 0.62 16.01 14.91
N ALA A 88 -0.38 16.87 15.07
CA ALA A 88 -0.39 17.90 16.10
C ALA A 88 -0.35 17.27 17.51
N LYS A 89 -1.19 16.26 17.75
CA LYS A 89 -1.21 15.52 19.02
C LYS A 89 0.13 14.84 19.31
N ALA A 90 0.72 14.18 18.32
CA ALA A 90 2.03 13.55 18.47
C ALA A 90 3.14 14.57 18.77
N ALA A 91 3.11 15.74 18.12
CA ALA A 91 4.07 16.81 18.39
C ALA A 91 3.92 17.38 19.81
N GLU A 92 2.68 17.52 20.28
CA GLU A 92 2.39 17.94 21.66
C GLU A 92 2.92 16.92 22.67
N GLU A 93 2.64 15.63 22.49
CA GLU A 93 3.12 14.56 23.37
C GLU A 93 4.65 14.53 23.44
N VAL A 94 5.34 14.65 22.30
CA VAL A 94 6.81 14.71 22.24
C VAL A 94 7.34 15.94 23.00
N THR A 95 6.70 17.11 22.81
CA THR A 95 7.10 18.35 23.47
C THR A 95 6.91 18.27 24.98
N GLN A 96 5.78 17.72 25.44
CA GLN A 96 5.52 17.52 26.88
C GLN A 96 6.53 16.53 27.51
N GLN A 97 6.84 15.43 26.82
CA GLN A 97 7.85 14.48 27.28
C GLN A 97 9.26 15.10 27.34
N ALA A 98 9.63 15.91 26.34
CA ALA A 98 10.90 16.62 26.32
C ALA A 98 11.00 17.60 27.50
N ALA A 99 9.96 18.41 27.73
CA ALA A 99 9.90 19.35 28.84
C ALA A 99 9.98 18.65 30.21
N ALA A 100 9.33 17.49 30.36
CA ALA A 100 9.40 16.69 31.58
C ALA A 100 10.82 16.17 31.85
N ARG A 101 11.50 15.65 30.81
CA ARG A 101 12.89 15.17 30.90
C ARG A 101 13.86 16.31 31.20
N GLU A 102 13.68 17.46 30.57
CA GLU A 102 14.50 18.65 30.83
C GLU A 102 14.38 19.11 32.28
N LYS A 103 13.16 19.17 32.81
CA LYS A 103 12.92 19.50 34.22
C LYS A 103 13.58 18.50 35.17
N GLU A 104 13.51 17.22 34.86
CA GLU A 104 14.16 16.17 35.63
C GLU A 104 15.69 16.33 35.62
N LEU A 105 16.29 16.51 34.44
CA LEU A 105 17.73 16.75 34.28
C LEU A 105 18.20 18.00 35.04
N LEU A 106 17.44 19.10 34.98
CA LEU A 106 17.74 20.32 35.72
C LEU A 106 17.73 20.07 37.23
N THR A 107 16.71 19.34 37.72
CA THR A 107 16.59 18.98 39.14
C THR A 107 17.77 18.11 39.58
N GLN A 108 18.15 17.11 38.77
CA GLN A 108 19.30 16.26 39.04
C GLN A 108 20.61 17.06 39.05
N ALA A 109 20.81 17.98 38.11
CA ALA A 109 21.98 18.84 38.03
C ALA A 109 22.09 19.77 39.25
N GLN A 110 20.97 20.37 39.68
CA GLN A 110 20.90 21.20 40.89
C GLN A 110 21.26 20.38 42.13
N ASN A 111 20.67 19.20 42.30
CA ASN A 111 20.97 18.32 43.42
C ASN A 111 22.46 17.92 43.44
N ARG A 112 23.03 17.60 42.28
CA ARG A 112 24.47 17.28 42.13
C ARG A 112 25.34 18.47 42.52
N ALA A 113 24.99 19.68 42.08
CA ALA A 113 25.71 20.90 42.43
C ALA A 113 25.67 21.17 43.94
N GLU A 114 24.53 20.98 44.60
CA GLU A 114 24.42 21.11 46.06
C GLU A 114 25.27 20.07 46.80
N GLN A 115 25.29 18.82 46.33
CA GLN A 115 26.15 17.77 46.90
C GLN A 115 27.63 18.16 46.82
N ILE A 116 28.08 18.66 45.67
CA ILE A 116 29.47 19.13 45.50
C ILE A 116 29.76 20.31 46.42
N ARG A 117 28.86 21.31 46.50
CA ARG A 117 29.04 22.45 47.41
C ARG A 117 29.09 22.03 48.88
N GLY A 118 28.24 21.10 49.28
CA GLY A 118 28.25 20.52 50.63
C GLY A 118 29.59 19.83 50.95
N ALA A 119 30.07 18.97 50.04
CA ALA A 119 31.36 18.29 50.19
C ALA A 119 32.54 19.28 50.20
N ALA A 120 32.50 20.31 49.35
CA ALA A 120 33.52 21.36 49.29
C ALA A 120 33.58 22.14 50.61
N ARG A 121 32.42 22.56 51.17
CA ARG A 121 32.38 23.27 52.47
C ARG A 121 33.07 22.48 53.60
N GLY A 122 32.98 21.16 53.60
CA GLY A 122 33.68 20.32 54.57
C GLY A 122 35.20 20.22 54.36
N ARG A 123 35.68 20.28 53.10
CA ARG A 123 37.10 20.07 52.76
C ARG A 123 37.91 21.36 52.63
N ILE A 124 37.26 22.47 52.25
CA ILE A 124 37.90 23.78 52.01
C ILE A 124 38.71 24.25 53.23
N PRO A 125 38.20 24.22 54.48
CA PRO A 125 38.97 24.72 55.62
C PRO A 125 40.28 23.95 55.84
N ARG A 126 40.24 22.62 55.68
CA ARG A 126 41.42 21.76 55.82
C ARG A 126 42.44 22.03 54.72
N LEU A 127 42.00 22.07 53.46
CA LEU A 127 42.87 22.36 52.32
C LEU A 127 43.47 23.77 52.40
N ALA A 128 42.68 24.76 52.84
CA ALA A 128 43.18 26.12 53.05
C ALA A 128 44.26 26.17 54.14
N ALA A 129 44.10 25.41 55.23
CA ALA A 129 45.10 25.29 56.29
C ALA A 129 46.38 24.59 55.81
N GLU A 130 46.27 23.51 55.02
CA GLU A 130 47.42 22.82 54.41
C GLU A 130 48.20 23.74 53.46
N ILE A 131 47.49 24.47 52.59
CA ILE A 131 48.11 25.43 51.65
C ILE A 131 48.76 26.59 52.40
N ALA A 132 48.08 27.17 53.39
CA ALA A 132 48.66 28.24 54.21
C ALA A 132 49.91 27.75 54.95
N GLY A 133 49.88 26.51 55.47
CA GLY A 133 51.02 25.88 56.12
C GLY A 133 52.21 25.66 55.17
N SER A 134 51.98 25.21 53.94
CA SER A 134 53.08 25.02 52.97
C SER A 134 53.72 26.34 52.57
N ILE A 135 52.92 27.39 52.34
CA ILE A 135 53.43 28.73 52.00
C ILE A 135 54.27 29.30 53.15
N VAL A 136 53.80 29.13 54.40
CA VAL A 136 54.55 29.58 55.58
C VAL A 136 55.85 28.79 55.74
N SER A 137 55.83 27.46 55.52
CA SER A 137 57.05 26.63 55.56
C SER A 137 58.06 27.07 54.49
N GLU A 138 57.61 27.29 53.25
CA GLU A 138 58.46 27.72 52.14
C GLU A 138 59.06 29.12 52.39
N TYR A 139 58.28 30.03 52.98
CA TYR A 139 58.74 31.36 53.34
C TYR A 139 59.72 31.37 54.52
N LEU A 140 59.54 30.47 55.50
CA LEU A 140 60.41 30.32 56.66
C LEU A 140 61.69 29.54 56.34
N ASP A 141 61.66 28.59 55.41
CA ASP A 141 62.85 27.89 54.93
C ASP A 141 63.71 28.76 54.00
N GLY A 142 63.11 29.73 53.29
CA GLY A 142 63.79 30.72 52.45
C GLY A 142 64.62 30.12 51.29
N PRO A 143 65.02 30.92 50.28
CA PRO A 143 65.84 30.47 49.15
C PRO A 143 67.31 30.15 49.52
N GLY A 144 67.59 29.66 50.74
CA GLY A 144 68.94 29.52 51.30
C GLY A 144 69.42 28.11 51.64
N SER A 145 68.59 27.05 51.52
CA SER A 145 68.94 25.71 52.00
C SER A 145 69.40 24.71 50.92
N HIS A 146 69.36 25.07 49.63
CA HIS A 146 69.84 24.21 48.53
C HIS A 146 70.98 24.88 47.74
N ALA A 147 72.07 25.19 48.43
CA ALA A 147 73.38 25.39 47.82
C ALA A 147 74.33 24.30 48.33
N GLY A 148 74.34 23.17 47.64
CA GLY A 148 75.13 21.97 47.97
C GLY A 148 75.14 20.95 46.84
N ASN A 149 75.55 21.44 45.66
CA ASN A 149 75.98 20.84 44.39
C ASN A 149 76.54 19.38 44.41
N PRO A 150 76.94 18.84 43.24
CA PRO A 150 76.21 18.03 42.26
C PRO A 150 76.70 16.56 42.27
N GLU A 151 76.11 15.67 41.46
CA GLU A 151 76.86 14.74 40.58
C GLU A 151 75.96 13.71 39.89
N HIS A 152 76.24 13.51 38.59
CA HIS A 152 76.04 12.31 37.76
C HIS A 152 74.63 11.67 37.71
N ARG A 153 74.01 11.40 36.57
CA ARG A 153 74.57 10.84 35.34
C ARG A 153 73.49 10.87 34.26
N THR A 154 73.85 11.35 33.09
CA THR A 154 73.22 11.04 31.81
C THR A 154 73.14 9.53 31.61
N GLU A 155 72.00 9.00 31.16
CA GLU A 155 71.93 8.20 29.93
C GLU A 155 70.48 7.86 29.58
N ASN A 156 70.13 8.20 28.34
CA ASN A 156 69.02 7.64 27.60
C ASN A 156 69.23 6.14 27.40
N LEU A 157 68.13 5.36 27.51
CA LEU A 157 67.66 4.39 26.52
C LEU A 157 66.28 3.87 26.94
#